data_AF-A0A1A7WRI5-F1
#
_entry.id   AF-A0A1A7WRI5-F1
#
_cell.length_a   1.000
_cell.length_b   1.000
_cell.length_c   1.000
_cell.angle_alpha   90.00
_cell.angle_beta   90.00
_cell.angle_gamma   90.00
#
_symmetry.space_group_name_H-M   'P 1'
#
loop_
_entity.id
_entity.type
_entity.pdbx_description
1 polymer ?
#
loop_
_entity_poly.entity_id
_entity_poly.type
_entity_poly.pdbx_seq_one_letter_code
_entity_poly.pdbx_strand_id
1 'polypeptide(L)'
;MDKFNVTKPIYYLNSPIVSQFFPTLLLWSFSALLPTIVYYSTLGEAHWSKSSEQLSMMRKLYFFLLFMVLILPSLGLTSLAWFFRWLFNKTFLDGGKIRFECVFLPDQGAFFVNYVIAAGLVGSGMELLRLPGLLLYTIRLMAAQSAAERKYVKEHQAYEFEYGAMYGWTLCVFTVIMAYSIICPIIVPFGLLYMLLKHLVDRHNLYFAYLPTRLDRQVHLGAVNQTLAAPIICLIWLYFFSVLRAGFKTSTSLFTLVVLCVTVVLSLCITCFSHFKHLSPLNYEVTEQDEDTAEGVGENMKRYLPRVLDNKSPACATEEPQQAMTYGSTEGSPVHSFSPVENTSSDC
;
A
#
# COMPACT_ATOMS: atom_id res chain seq x y z
N MET A 1 55.46 14.69 -26.86
CA MET A 1 54.70 15.62 -25.98
C MET A 1 53.36 14.98 -25.68
N ASP A 2 53.36 13.97 -24.79
CA ASP A 2 52.16 13.27 -24.35
C ASP A 2 51.58 13.99 -23.12
N LYS A 3 50.76 15.02 -23.35
CA LYS A 3 50.29 15.92 -22.28
C LYS A 3 48.92 15.55 -21.69
N PHE A 4 48.25 14.50 -22.20
CA PHE A 4 46.99 14.03 -21.64
C PHE A 4 47.00 12.51 -21.47
N ASN A 5 47.59 12.07 -20.36
CA ASN A 5 47.50 10.70 -19.87
C ASN A 5 46.13 10.48 -19.21
N VAL A 6 45.07 10.39 -20.03
CA VAL A 6 43.65 10.27 -19.60
C VAL A 6 43.33 8.88 -19.01
N THR A 7 44.28 7.96 -19.00
CA THR A 7 44.11 6.59 -18.51
C THR A 7 44.30 6.45 -16.99
N LYS A 8 44.98 7.39 -16.32
CA LYS A 8 45.18 7.38 -14.86
C LYS A 8 43.90 7.65 -14.02
N PRO A 9 42.98 8.57 -14.38
CA PRO A 9 41.77 8.80 -13.58
C PRO A 9 40.76 7.63 -13.62
N ILE A 10 40.81 6.77 -14.64
CA ILE A 10 39.91 5.61 -14.77
C ILE A 10 40.23 4.52 -13.73
N TYR A 11 41.52 4.33 -13.40
CA TYR A 11 41.94 3.34 -12.40
C TYR A 11 41.53 3.74 -10.97
N TYR A 12 41.44 5.04 -10.68
CA TYR A 12 40.98 5.56 -9.39
C TYR A 12 39.44 5.62 -9.26
N LEU A 13 38.71 5.75 -10.37
CA LEU A 13 37.24 5.60 -10.41
C LEU A 13 36.78 4.15 -10.20
N ASN A 14 37.62 3.17 -10.53
CA ASN A 14 37.42 1.76 -10.16
C ASN A 14 37.84 1.46 -8.71
N SER A 15 37.71 2.44 -7.81
CA SER A 15 37.82 2.16 -6.39
C SER A 15 36.61 1.32 -5.96
N PRO A 16 36.79 0.28 -5.12
CA PRO A 16 35.69 -0.54 -4.61
C PRO A 16 34.63 0.32 -3.89
N ILE A 17 35.02 1.49 -3.38
CA ILE A 17 34.12 2.48 -2.82
C ILE A 17 33.13 3.01 -3.86
N VAL A 18 33.58 3.54 -5.01
CA VAL A 18 32.67 4.15 -6.00
C VAL A 18 31.79 3.09 -6.67
N SER A 19 32.34 1.92 -6.99
CA SER A 19 31.61 0.85 -7.68
C SER A 19 30.60 0.09 -6.81
N GLN A 20 30.74 0.11 -5.47
CA GLN A 20 29.79 -0.55 -4.56
C GLN A 20 28.89 0.45 -3.82
N PHE A 21 29.42 1.58 -3.35
CA PHE A 21 28.63 2.56 -2.59
C PHE A 21 27.66 3.33 -3.46
N PHE A 22 28.05 3.75 -4.66
CA PHE A 22 27.19 4.58 -5.52
C PHE A 22 25.89 3.84 -5.91
N PRO A 23 25.94 2.58 -6.35
CA PRO A 23 24.74 1.74 -6.52
C PRO A 23 23.80 1.70 -5.31
N THR A 24 24.35 1.42 -4.13
CA THR A 24 23.56 1.25 -2.91
C THR A 24 22.98 2.57 -2.42
N LEU A 25 23.74 3.66 -2.52
CA LEU A 25 23.29 5.00 -2.15
C LEU A 25 22.19 5.47 -3.11
N LEU A 26 22.37 5.26 -4.41
CA LEU A 26 21.36 5.58 -5.43
C LEU A 26 20.05 4.79 -5.21
N LEU A 27 20.15 3.48 -4.93
CA LEU A 27 18.98 2.65 -4.62
C LEU A 27 18.29 3.10 -3.33
N TRP A 28 19.05 3.39 -2.28
CA TRP A 28 18.52 3.88 -1.02
C TRP A 28 17.86 5.26 -1.17
N SER A 29 18.49 6.17 -1.91
CA SER A 29 17.95 7.51 -2.16
C SER A 29 16.66 7.43 -2.96
N PHE A 30 16.63 6.63 -4.02
CA PHE A 30 15.38 6.43 -4.76
C PHE A 30 14.32 5.78 -3.87
N SER A 31 14.64 4.71 -3.14
CA SER A 31 13.69 4.03 -2.27
C SER A 31 13.07 4.96 -1.21
N ALA A 32 13.86 5.87 -0.63
CA ALA A 32 13.38 6.85 0.35
C ALA A 32 12.54 7.99 -0.26
N LEU A 33 12.88 8.43 -1.48
CA LEU A 33 12.24 9.59 -2.13
C LEU A 33 10.95 9.20 -2.88
N LEU A 34 10.73 7.92 -3.12
CA LEU A 34 9.64 7.47 -3.99
C LEU A 34 8.25 7.49 -3.35
N PRO A 35 8.05 7.04 -2.10
CA PRO A 35 6.77 7.19 -1.43
C PRO A 35 6.33 8.66 -1.33
N THR A 36 7.27 9.58 -1.13
CA THR A 36 6.99 11.02 -1.06
C THR A 36 6.61 11.58 -2.44
N ILE A 37 7.30 11.18 -3.52
CA ILE A 37 6.89 11.57 -4.89
C ILE A 37 5.47 11.10 -5.19
N VAL A 38 5.12 9.86 -4.86
CA VAL A 38 3.76 9.34 -5.11
C VAL A 38 2.72 10.14 -4.34
N TYR A 39 2.99 10.45 -3.06
CA TYR A 39 2.11 11.26 -2.22
C TYR A 39 1.92 12.69 -2.77
N TYR A 40 2.99 13.36 -3.19
CA TYR A 40 2.88 14.69 -3.80
C TYR A 40 2.20 14.64 -5.17
N SER A 41 2.42 13.58 -5.94
CA SER A 41 1.74 13.37 -7.24
C SER A 41 0.24 13.19 -7.08
N THR A 42 -0.24 12.56 -6.01
CA THR A 42 -1.68 12.42 -5.75
C THR A 42 -2.31 13.73 -5.30
N LEU A 43 -1.61 14.51 -4.48
CA LEU A 43 -2.06 15.86 -4.10
C LEU A 43 -2.16 16.79 -5.31
N GLY A 44 -1.22 16.71 -6.24
CA GLY A 44 -1.21 17.53 -7.46
C GLY A 44 -2.35 17.24 -8.44
N GLU A 45 -3.01 16.07 -8.34
CA GLU A 45 -4.17 15.74 -9.19
C GLU A 45 -5.48 16.37 -8.73
N ALA A 46 -5.52 16.96 -7.52
CA ALA A 46 -6.65 17.71 -6.98
C ALA A 46 -8.01 17.00 -7.21
N HIS A 47 -8.13 15.78 -6.70
CA HIS A 47 -9.36 14.98 -6.81
C HIS A 47 -10.54 15.68 -6.11
N TRP A 48 -11.71 15.64 -6.75
CA TRP A 48 -12.93 16.24 -6.19
C TRP A 48 -13.46 15.50 -4.95
N SER A 49 -13.25 14.18 -4.89
CA SER A 49 -13.70 13.34 -3.78
C SER A 49 -12.52 12.69 -3.05
N LYS A 50 -12.63 12.58 -1.72
CA LYS A 50 -11.66 11.87 -0.89
C LYS A 50 -11.56 10.39 -1.26
N SER A 51 -12.67 9.77 -1.65
CA SER A 51 -12.71 8.37 -2.10
C SER A 51 -11.88 8.15 -3.37
N SER A 52 -12.04 9.02 -4.37
CA SER A 52 -11.28 8.95 -5.62
C SER A 52 -9.79 9.25 -5.41
N GLU A 53 -9.47 10.17 -4.50
CA GLU A 53 -8.09 10.45 -4.09
C GLU A 53 -7.41 9.19 -3.52
N GLN A 54 -8.04 8.53 -2.54
CA GLN A 54 -7.51 7.33 -1.90
C GLN A 54 -7.37 6.16 -2.88
N LEU A 55 -8.29 6.01 -3.83
CA LEU A 55 -8.23 4.98 -4.86
C LEU A 55 -7.11 5.23 -5.89
N SER A 56 -6.92 6.50 -6.31
CA SER A 56 -5.80 6.89 -7.18
C SER A 56 -4.47 6.66 -6.46
N MET A 57 -4.38 7.07 -5.19
CA MET A 57 -3.23 6.86 -4.33
C MET A 57 -2.85 5.39 -4.21
N MET A 58 -3.81 4.53 -3.86
CA MET A 58 -3.60 3.09 -3.78
C MET A 58 -3.01 2.52 -5.08
N ARG A 59 -3.60 2.87 -6.23
CA ARG A 59 -3.17 2.34 -7.54
C ARG A 59 -1.75 2.77 -7.90
N LYS A 60 -1.44 4.07 -7.75
CA LYS A 60 -0.11 4.60 -8.05
C LYS A 60 0.92 4.02 -7.10
N LEU A 61 0.63 4.04 -5.80
CA LEU A 61 1.54 3.52 -4.79
C LEU A 61 1.80 2.03 -5.01
N TYR A 62 0.77 1.25 -5.29
CA TYR A 62 0.92 -0.18 -5.59
C TYR A 62 1.80 -0.43 -6.81
N PHE A 63 1.52 0.21 -7.96
CA PHE A 63 2.31 0.04 -9.17
C PHE A 63 3.77 0.48 -8.96
N PHE A 64 3.94 1.58 -8.23
CA PHE A 64 5.24 2.15 -7.93
C PHE A 64 6.06 1.23 -6.99
N LEU A 65 5.47 0.78 -5.89
CA LEU A 65 6.07 -0.17 -4.95
C LEU A 65 6.41 -1.48 -5.65
N LEU A 66 5.57 -1.98 -6.55
CA LEU A 66 5.85 -3.18 -7.32
C LEU A 66 7.10 -3.00 -8.19
N PHE A 67 7.22 -1.86 -8.88
CA PHE A 67 8.43 -1.57 -9.65
C PHE A 67 9.68 -1.48 -8.77
N MET A 68 9.57 -0.87 -7.58
CA MET A 68 10.69 -0.64 -6.68
C MET A 68 11.13 -1.87 -5.87
N VAL A 69 10.18 -2.65 -5.36
CA VAL A 69 10.43 -3.78 -4.46
C VAL A 69 10.63 -5.07 -5.25
N LEU A 70 9.92 -5.25 -6.36
CA LEU A 70 9.92 -6.51 -7.09
C LEU A 70 10.73 -6.43 -8.39
N ILE A 71 10.58 -5.37 -9.20
CA ILE A 71 11.25 -5.30 -10.52
C ILE A 71 12.69 -4.81 -10.39
N LEU A 72 12.92 -3.72 -9.66
CA LEU A 72 14.23 -3.08 -9.52
C LEU A 72 15.28 -3.95 -8.81
N PRO A 73 15.00 -4.70 -7.73
CA PRO A 73 16.02 -5.53 -7.09
C PRO A 73 16.36 -6.74 -7.95
N SER A 74 15.35 -7.32 -8.58
CA SER A 74 15.48 -8.47 -9.48
C SER A 74 16.18 -8.17 -10.80
N LEU A 75 16.01 -6.98 -11.35
CA LEU A 75 16.76 -6.54 -12.53
C LEU A 75 18.08 -5.89 -12.11
N GLY A 76 18.05 -4.98 -11.13
CA GLY A 76 19.13 -4.06 -10.75
C GLY A 76 20.29 -4.69 -10.01
N LEU A 77 20.10 -5.70 -9.14
CA LEU A 77 21.24 -6.37 -8.50
C LEU A 77 22.10 -7.13 -9.52
N THR A 78 21.47 -7.60 -10.60
CA THR A 78 22.16 -8.29 -11.69
C THR A 78 22.61 -7.36 -12.81
N SER A 79 21.80 -6.36 -13.18
CA SER A 79 22.05 -5.49 -14.34
C SER A 79 22.91 -4.29 -13.99
N LEU A 80 22.85 -3.75 -12.76
CA LEU A 80 23.61 -2.58 -12.38
C LEU A 80 25.06 -2.96 -12.05
N ALA A 81 25.29 -4.05 -11.31
CA ALA A 81 26.62 -4.62 -11.14
C ALA A 81 27.25 -5.03 -12.48
N TRP A 82 26.44 -5.53 -13.41
CA TRP A 82 26.87 -5.83 -14.77
C TRP A 82 27.07 -4.57 -15.62
N PHE A 83 26.23 -3.54 -15.48
CA PHE A 83 26.34 -2.24 -16.17
C PHE A 83 27.60 -1.52 -15.73
N PHE A 84 27.92 -1.50 -14.44
CA PHE A 84 29.19 -0.97 -13.94
C PHE A 84 30.38 -1.79 -14.44
N ARG A 85 30.30 -3.12 -14.44
CA ARG A 85 31.36 -3.96 -15.04
C ARG A 85 31.49 -3.74 -16.55
N TRP A 86 30.40 -3.56 -17.29
CA TRP A 86 30.38 -3.26 -18.72
C TRP A 86 30.92 -1.86 -19.03
N LEU A 87 30.55 -0.85 -18.22
CA LEU A 87 30.99 0.53 -18.37
C LEU A 87 32.49 0.70 -18.04
N PHE A 88 33.01 -0.09 -17.10
CA PHE A 88 34.38 0.04 -16.60
C PHE A 88 35.37 -1.05 -17.08
N ASN A 89 34.93 -2.23 -17.55
CA ASN A 89 35.80 -3.25 -18.16
C ASN A 89 35.64 -3.34 -19.68
N LYS A 90 36.66 -2.84 -20.41
CA LYS A 90 36.74 -2.99 -21.87
C LYS A 90 36.99 -4.42 -22.35
N THR A 91 37.45 -5.33 -21.48
CA THR A 91 37.68 -6.76 -21.78
C THR A 91 36.40 -7.59 -21.91
N PHE A 92 35.24 -7.07 -21.48
CA PHE A 92 33.94 -7.75 -21.64
C PHE A 92 33.27 -7.48 -23.00
N LEU A 93 33.75 -6.49 -23.75
CA LEU A 93 33.18 -6.05 -25.04
C LEU A 93 33.50 -6.98 -26.22
N ASP A 94 34.53 -7.82 -26.11
CA ASP A 94 35.11 -8.53 -27.28
C ASP A 94 34.72 -10.02 -27.40
N GLY A 95 33.91 -10.56 -26.48
CA GLY A 95 33.52 -11.98 -26.57
C GLY A 95 32.52 -12.52 -25.54
N GLY A 96 31.88 -11.67 -24.74
CA GLY A 96 30.96 -12.11 -23.69
C GLY A 96 29.61 -12.59 -24.24
N LYS A 97 29.45 -13.90 -24.49
CA LYS A 97 28.11 -14.51 -24.65
C LYS A 97 27.29 -14.21 -23.39
N ILE A 98 26.25 -13.39 -23.55
CA ILE A 98 25.34 -12.97 -22.49
C ILE A 98 24.53 -14.19 -22.04
N ARG A 99 24.99 -14.90 -21.00
CA ARG A 99 24.21 -15.95 -20.35
C ARG A 99 23.52 -15.35 -19.14
N PHE A 100 22.28 -14.90 -19.33
CA PHE A 100 21.36 -14.53 -18.24
C PHE A 100 20.93 -15.74 -17.35
N GLU A 101 21.57 -16.89 -17.56
CA GLU A 101 21.29 -18.17 -16.92
C GLU A 101 21.49 -18.15 -15.39
N CYS A 102 22.26 -17.18 -14.88
CA CYS A 102 22.56 -16.99 -13.45
C CYS A 102 21.80 -15.82 -12.80
N VAL A 103 20.83 -15.18 -13.47
CA VAL A 103 20.14 -13.98 -12.95
C VAL A 103 19.22 -14.27 -11.74
N PHE A 104 18.95 -15.54 -11.44
CA PHE A 104 18.25 -15.96 -10.22
C PHE A 104 18.99 -17.13 -9.56
N LEU A 105 20.00 -16.80 -8.75
CA LEU A 105 20.47 -17.74 -7.74
C LEU A 105 19.42 -17.80 -6.60
N PRO A 106 19.20 -18.97 -5.98
CA PRO A 106 18.35 -19.13 -4.80
C PRO A 106 18.58 -18.10 -3.68
N ASP A 107 19.79 -17.51 -3.63
CA ASP A 107 20.16 -16.41 -2.74
C ASP A 107 19.24 -15.18 -2.84
N GLN A 108 18.68 -14.88 -4.02
CA GLN A 108 17.74 -13.76 -4.16
C GLN A 108 16.39 -14.06 -3.50
N GLY A 109 15.95 -15.33 -3.49
CA GLY A 109 14.74 -15.74 -2.77
C GLY A 109 14.87 -15.52 -1.26
N ALA A 110 16.06 -15.78 -0.69
CA ALA A 110 16.32 -15.56 0.72
C ALA A 110 16.23 -14.08 1.13
N PHE A 111 16.62 -13.15 0.25
CA PHE A 111 16.43 -11.72 0.49
C PHE A 111 14.95 -11.35 0.66
N PHE A 112 14.07 -11.84 -0.21
CA PHE A 112 12.63 -11.58 -0.12
C PHE A 112 11.97 -12.25 1.08
N VAL A 113 12.42 -13.44 1.47
CA VAL A 113 11.96 -14.10 2.71
C VAL A 113 12.33 -13.25 3.92
N ASN A 114 13.57 -12.78 4.01
CA ASN A 114 14.00 -11.89 5.09
C ASN A 114 13.23 -10.56 5.10
N TYR A 115 12.96 -10.01 3.91
CA TYR A 115 12.11 -8.84 3.76
C TYR A 115 10.69 -9.07 4.32
N VAL A 116 10.03 -10.18 3.98
CA VAL A 116 8.69 -10.50 4.49
C VAL A 116 8.70 -10.73 6.00
N ILE A 117 9.72 -11.39 6.55
CA ILE A 117 9.86 -11.58 8.00
C ILE A 117 10.04 -10.23 8.71
N ALA A 118 10.91 -9.36 8.18
CA ALA A 118 11.12 -8.03 8.73
C ALA A 118 9.85 -7.16 8.62
N ALA A 119 9.16 -7.17 7.48
CA ALA A 119 7.89 -6.48 7.30
C ALA A 119 6.80 -7.02 8.24
N GLY A 120 6.77 -8.33 8.49
CA GLY A 120 5.80 -8.98 9.38
C GLY A 120 6.01 -8.68 10.84
N LEU A 121 7.25 -8.85 11.34
CA LEU A 121 7.53 -8.65 12.77
C LEU A 121 7.80 -7.19 13.08
N VAL A 122 8.80 -6.59 12.42
CA VAL A 122 9.24 -5.22 12.70
C VAL A 122 8.25 -4.20 12.12
N GLY A 123 7.76 -4.43 10.90
CA GLY A 123 6.78 -3.55 10.26
C GLY A 123 5.46 -3.49 11.03
N SER A 124 4.83 -4.63 11.31
CA SER A 124 3.59 -4.66 12.10
C SER A 124 3.79 -4.12 13.52
N GLY A 125 4.94 -4.38 14.14
CA GLY A 125 5.28 -3.77 15.44
C GLY A 125 5.36 -2.24 15.38
N MET A 126 6.03 -1.69 14.36
CA MET A 126 6.15 -0.25 14.13
C MET A 126 4.77 0.40 13.90
N GLU A 127 3.90 -0.26 13.15
CA GLU A 127 2.52 0.19 12.90
C GLU A 127 1.66 0.17 14.17
N LEU A 128 1.81 -0.84 15.03
CA LEU A 128 1.11 -0.90 16.31
C LEU A 128 1.55 0.22 17.26
N LEU A 129 2.86 0.47 17.36
CA LEU A 129 3.38 1.54 18.21
C LEU A 129 3.11 2.94 17.64
N ARG A 130 2.81 3.07 16.34
CA ARG A 130 2.70 4.35 15.62
C ARG A 130 3.88 5.29 15.92
N LEU A 131 5.08 4.72 15.98
CA LEU A 131 6.33 5.42 16.33
C LEU A 131 6.54 6.75 15.60
N PRO A 132 6.37 6.86 14.26
CA PRO A 132 6.56 8.15 13.57
C PRO A 132 5.51 9.20 13.96
N GLY A 133 4.25 8.78 14.18
CA GLY A 133 3.19 9.68 14.63
C GLY A 133 3.42 10.16 16.07
N LEU A 134 3.82 9.26 16.96
CA LEU A 134 4.15 9.57 18.35
C LEU A 134 5.37 10.50 18.44
N LEU A 135 6.38 10.29 17.61
CA LEU A 135 7.59 11.12 17.58
C LEU A 135 7.29 12.54 17.08
N LEU A 136 6.49 12.69 16.02
CA LEU A 136 6.03 14.01 15.58
C LEU A 136 5.17 14.71 16.64
N TYR A 137 4.31 13.95 17.32
CA TYR A 137 3.52 14.47 18.42
C TYR A 137 4.38 14.97 19.59
N THR A 138 5.36 14.18 20.04
CA THR A 138 6.24 14.59 21.15
C THR A 138 7.10 15.79 20.78
N ILE A 139 7.62 15.85 19.54
CA ILE A 139 8.36 17.02 19.05
C ILE A 139 7.46 18.26 19.03
N ARG A 140 6.24 18.16 18.49
CA ARG A 140 5.28 19.28 18.47
C ARG A 140 4.91 19.72 19.89
N LEU A 141 4.75 18.78 20.82
CA LEU A 141 4.44 19.08 22.21
C LEU A 141 5.62 19.75 22.94
N MET A 142 6.86 19.35 22.64
CA MET A 142 8.07 20.01 23.13
C MET A 142 8.27 21.41 22.54
N ALA A 143 7.89 21.61 21.28
CA ALA A 143 7.94 22.91 20.61
C ALA A 143 6.81 23.87 21.06
N ALA A 144 5.69 23.34 21.57
CA ALA A 144 4.55 24.12 22.03
C ALA A 144 4.86 24.84 23.36
N GLN A 145 4.95 26.16 23.29
CA GLN A 145 5.28 27.00 24.45
C GLN A 145 4.03 27.42 25.23
N SER A 146 2.90 27.65 24.54
CA SER A 146 1.67 28.13 25.18
C SER A 146 0.74 27.01 25.64
N ALA A 147 -0.02 27.26 26.72
CA ALA A 147 -1.07 26.35 27.19
C ALA A 147 -2.17 26.12 26.13
N ALA A 148 -2.44 27.14 25.29
CA ALA A 148 -3.40 27.05 24.19
C ALA A 148 -2.88 26.16 23.04
N GLU A 149 -1.60 26.27 22.69
CA GLU A 149 -0.97 25.42 21.67
C GLU A 149 -0.92 23.96 22.10
N ARG A 150 -0.63 23.70 23.38
CA ARG A 150 -0.65 22.34 23.94
C ARG A 150 -2.05 21.73 23.90
N LYS A 151 -3.09 22.52 24.14
CA LYS A 151 -4.48 22.07 24.00
C LYS A 151 -4.81 21.78 22.54
N TYR A 152 -4.43 22.67 21.62
CA TYR A 152 -4.63 22.49 20.18
C TYR A 152 -3.97 21.20 19.65
N VAL A 153 -2.72 20.94 20.03
CA VAL A 153 -1.98 19.72 19.62
C VAL A 153 -2.63 18.45 20.16
N LYS A 154 -3.19 18.48 21.38
CA LYS A 154 -3.92 17.33 21.96
C LYS A 154 -5.25 17.08 21.25
N GLU A 155 -5.95 18.14 20.87
CA GLU A 155 -7.24 18.07 20.20
C GLU A 155 -7.11 17.60 18.74
N HIS A 156 -6.03 17.97 18.06
CA HIS A 156 -5.72 17.55 16.68
C HIS A 156 -4.82 16.32 16.60
N GLN A 157 -4.75 15.51 17.68
CA GLN A 157 -3.91 14.30 17.71
C GLN A 157 -4.52 13.15 16.88
N ALA A 158 -5.82 13.21 16.63
CA ALA A 158 -6.57 12.24 15.86
C ALA A 158 -6.18 12.27 14.38
N TYR A 159 -5.44 11.25 13.93
CA TYR A 159 -5.14 11.05 12.51
C TYR A 159 -6.27 10.29 11.83
N GLU A 160 -6.59 10.71 10.61
CA GLU A 160 -7.44 9.93 9.71
C GLU A 160 -6.65 8.73 9.17
N PHE A 161 -7.30 7.57 9.08
CA PHE A 161 -6.67 6.39 8.50
C PHE A 161 -6.57 6.51 6.98
N GLU A 162 -5.35 6.54 6.46
CA GLU A 162 -5.07 6.59 5.02
C GLU A 162 -5.18 5.19 4.40
N TYR A 163 -6.42 4.80 4.06
CA TYR A 163 -6.71 3.50 3.45
C TYR A 163 -5.91 3.24 2.17
N GLY A 164 -5.71 4.27 1.34
CA GLY A 164 -5.01 4.12 0.06
C GLY A 164 -3.55 3.67 0.24
N ALA A 165 -2.84 4.26 1.20
CA ALA A 165 -1.46 3.91 1.49
C ALA A 165 -1.35 2.49 2.09
N MET A 166 -2.16 2.22 3.12
CA MET A 166 -2.12 0.94 3.86
C MET A 166 -2.48 -0.25 2.97
N TYR A 167 -3.48 -0.10 2.09
CA TYR A 167 -3.78 -1.12 1.08
C TYR A 167 -2.65 -1.28 0.07
N GLY A 168 -2.06 -0.19 -0.43
CA GLY A 168 -0.95 -0.27 -1.38
C GLY A 168 0.24 -1.08 -0.85
N TRP A 169 0.63 -0.87 0.40
CA TRP A 169 1.71 -1.64 1.07
C TRP A 169 1.33 -3.11 1.27
N THR A 170 0.14 -3.38 1.78
CA THR A 170 -0.32 -4.75 2.05
C THR A 170 -0.46 -5.56 0.76
N LEU A 171 -1.01 -4.94 -0.30
CA LEU A 171 -1.11 -5.53 -1.63
C LEU A 171 0.27 -5.79 -2.24
N CYS A 172 1.24 -4.90 -2.03
CA CYS A 172 2.61 -5.12 -2.52
C CYS A 172 3.25 -6.36 -1.86
N VAL A 173 3.19 -6.47 -0.53
CA VAL A 173 3.72 -7.63 0.20
C VAL A 173 3.00 -8.92 -0.22
N PHE A 174 1.68 -8.87 -0.41
CA PHE A 174 0.91 -9.99 -0.95
C PHE A 174 1.41 -10.43 -2.33
N THR A 175 1.61 -9.48 -3.26
CA THR A 175 2.13 -9.78 -4.60
C THR A 175 3.53 -10.37 -4.55
N VAL A 176 4.40 -9.91 -3.64
CA VAL A 176 5.74 -10.50 -3.42
C VAL A 176 5.64 -11.95 -2.95
N ILE A 177 4.79 -12.23 -1.96
CA ILE A 177 4.56 -13.61 -1.46
C ILE A 177 4.06 -14.50 -2.61
N MET A 178 3.09 -14.03 -3.38
CA MET A 178 2.56 -14.77 -4.53
C MET A 178 3.61 -15.01 -5.60
N ALA A 179 4.39 -13.99 -5.98
CA ALA A 179 5.44 -14.07 -6.99
C ALA A 179 6.54 -15.08 -6.66
N TYR A 180 6.96 -15.11 -5.39
CA TYR A 180 8.06 -15.96 -4.95
C TYR A 180 7.61 -17.31 -4.40
N SER A 181 6.30 -17.55 -4.25
CA SER A 181 5.74 -18.81 -3.74
C SER A 181 6.21 -20.05 -4.54
N ILE A 182 6.31 -19.92 -5.86
CA ILE A 182 6.72 -21.01 -6.77
C ILE A 182 8.24 -21.26 -6.70
N ILE A 183 9.03 -20.19 -6.55
CA ILE A 183 10.50 -20.27 -6.53
C ILE A 183 10.99 -20.77 -5.17
N CYS A 184 10.44 -20.23 -4.08
CA CYS A 184 10.86 -20.50 -2.72
C CYS A 184 9.63 -20.67 -1.81
N PRO A 185 9.11 -21.90 -1.66
CA PRO A 185 7.83 -22.13 -0.96
C PRO A 185 7.88 -21.76 0.53
N ILE A 186 9.08 -21.61 1.12
CA ILE A 186 9.27 -21.16 2.50
C ILE A 186 8.72 -19.73 2.74
N ILE A 187 8.57 -18.90 1.70
CA ILE A 187 8.01 -17.55 1.85
C ILE A 187 6.53 -17.57 2.24
N VAL A 188 5.80 -18.62 1.86
CA VAL A 188 4.35 -18.74 2.08
C VAL A 188 3.97 -18.83 3.56
N PRO A 189 4.56 -19.70 4.40
CA PRO A 189 4.22 -19.73 5.83
C PRO A 189 4.56 -18.41 6.55
N PHE A 190 5.69 -17.78 6.22
CA PHE A 190 6.03 -16.46 6.77
C PHE A 190 5.11 -15.35 6.24
N GLY A 191 4.66 -15.44 5.00
CA GLY A 191 3.65 -14.55 4.43
C GLY A 191 2.28 -14.70 5.08
N LEU A 192 1.88 -15.92 5.43
CA LEU A 192 0.66 -16.17 6.21
C LEU A 192 0.78 -15.54 7.61
N LEU A 193 1.92 -15.74 8.27
CA LEU A 193 2.21 -15.09 9.56
C LEU A 193 2.10 -13.56 9.46
N TYR A 194 2.67 -12.96 8.40
CA TYR A 194 2.51 -11.53 8.10
C TYR A 194 1.03 -11.13 8.04
N MET A 195 0.20 -11.85 7.27
CA MET A 195 -1.22 -11.52 7.11
C MET A 195 -2.01 -11.62 8.42
N LEU A 196 -1.72 -12.63 9.25
CA LEU A 196 -2.36 -12.77 10.56
C LEU A 196 -1.98 -11.63 11.51
N LEU A 197 -0.69 -11.30 11.60
CA LEU A 197 -0.22 -10.19 12.42
C LEU A 197 -0.82 -8.87 11.93
N LYS A 198 -0.76 -8.61 10.63
CA LYS A 198 -1.33 -7.41 10.02
C LYS A 198 -2.82 -7.27 10.33
N HIS A 199 -3.59 -8.34 10.20
CA HIS A 199 -5.02 -8.33 10.53
C HIS A 199 -5.29 -7.98 12.00
N LEU A 200 -4.51 -8.54 12.94
CA LEU A 200 -4.66 -8.26 14.36
C LEU A 200 -4.28 -6.81 14.70
N VAL A 201 -3.16 -6.33 14.15
CA VAL A 201 -2.69 -4.95 14.35
C VAL A 201 -3.69 -3.94 13.78
N ASP A 202 -4.15 -4.15 12.54
CA ASP A 202 -5.10 -3.24 11.91
C ASP A 202 -6.44 -3.23 12.63
N ARG A 203 -6.93 -4.39 13.07
CA ARG A 203 -8.15 -4.47 13.88
C ARG A 203 -8.00 -3.65 15.16
N HIS A 204 -6.92 -3.83 15.91
CA HIS A 204 -6.68 -3.08 17.14
C HIS A 204 -6.59 -1.57 16.87
N ASN A 205 -5.81 -1.17 15.87
CA ASN A 205 -5.61 0.22 15.55
C ASN A 205 -6.89 0.91 15.05
N LEU A 206 -7.73 0.23 14.27
CA LEU A 206 -9.00 0.79 13.80
C LEU A 206 -10.01 1.00 14.93
N TYR A 207 -10.04 0.13 15.95
CA TYR A 207 -10.99 0.26 17.06
C TYR A 207 -10.60 1.38 18.05
N PHE A 208 -9.32 1.55 18.36
CA PHE A 208 -8.90 2.41 19.48
C PHE A 208 -8.19 3.70 19.07
N ALA A 209 -7.70 3.78 17.84
CA ALA A 209 -6.62 4.70 17.51
C ALA A 209 -6.93 5.66 16.36
N TYR A 210 -7.85 5.29 15.47
CA TYR A 210 -8.20 6.06 14.28
C TYR A 210 -9.62 6.62 14.34
N LEU A 211 -9.82 7.76 13.69
CA LEU A 211 -11.16 8.32 13.50
C LEU A 211 -11.86 7.66 12.30
N PRO A 212 -13.19 7.51 12.37
CA PRO A 212 -13.97 6.99 11.25
C PRO A 212 -13.85 7.95 10.07
N THR A 213 -13.33 7.47 8.94
CA THR A 213 -13.32 8.22 7.68
C THR A 213 -14.50 7.80 6.83
N ARG A 214 -15.20 8.78 6.25
CA ARG A 214 -16.32 8.53 5.34
C ARG A 214 -15.75 8.18 3.96
N LEU A 215 -15.69 6.88 3.68
CA LEU A 215 -15.23 6.32 2.41
C LEU A 215 -16.32 5.48 1.77
N ASP A 216 -16.35 5.51 0.44
CA ASP A 216 -17.29 4.71 -0.34
C ASP A 216 -16.77 3.27 -0.51
N ARG A 217 -17.70 2.31 -0.64
CA ARG A 217 -17.42 0.88 -0.84
C ARG A 217 -16.55 0.61 -2.07
N GLN A 218 -16.55 1.52 -3.04
CA GLN A 218 -15.76 1.45 -4.26
C GLN A 218 -14.24 1.30 -4.01
N VAL A 219 -13.71 1.87 -2.91
CA VAL A 219 -12.28 1.74 -2.58
C VAL A 219 -11.91 0.30 -2.27
N HIS A 220 -12.74 -0.40 -1.49
CA HIS A 220 -12.58 -1.82 -1.19
C HIS A 220 -12.69 -2.68 -2.44
N LEU A 221 -13.69 -2.41 -3.30
CA LEU A 221 -13.83 -3.12 -4.58
C LEU A 221 -12.61 -2.93 -5.48
N GLY A 222 -12.06 -1.71 -5.52
CA GLY A 222 -10.82 -1.40 -6.22
C GLY A 222 -9.62 -2.21 -5.69
N ALA A 223 -9.48 -2.33 -4.37
CA ALA A 223 -8.42 -3.10 -3.73
C ALA A 223 -8.53 -4.61 -4.05
N VAL A 224 -9.74 -5.16 -3.99
CA VAL A 224 -10.01 -6.57 -4.35
C VAL A 224 -9.66 -6.82 -5.81
N ASN A 225 -10.05 -5.94 -6.72
CA ASN A 225 -9.72 -6.08 -8.13
C ASN A 225 -8.19 -6.02 -8.38
N GLN A 226 -7.47 -5.16 -7.67
CA GLN A 226 -6.01 -5.12 -7.72
C GLN A 226 -5.37 -6.39 -7.14
N THR A 227 -5.95 -6.97 -6.09
CA THR A 227 -5.52 -8.25 -5.53
C THR A 227 -5.65 -9.38 -6.56
N LEU A 228 -6.74 -9.39 -7.35
CA LEU A 228 -6.93 -10.36 -8.44
C LEU A 228 -5.88 -10.19 -9.56
N ALA A 229 -5.33 -8.98 -9.74
CA ALA A 229 -4.26 -8.73 -10.71
C ALA A 229 -2.87 -9.22 -10.24
N ALA A 230 -2.64 -9.34 -8.93
CA ALA A 230 -1.37 -9.83 -8.36
C ALA A 230 -0.89 -11.18 -8.94
N PRO A 231 -1.71 -12.26 -9.00
CA PRO A 231 -1.28 -13.53 -9.59
C PRO A 231 -0.96 -13.42 -11.09
N ILE A 232 -1.67 -12.56 -11.83
CA ILE A 232 -1.40 -12.32 -13.25
C ILE A 232 -0.02 -11.67 -13.41
N ILE A 233 0.27 -10.65 -12.60
CA ILE A 233 1.58 -9.98 -12.62
C ILE A 233 2.70 -10.98 -12.26
N CYS A 234 2.48 -11.83 -11.25
CA CYS A 234 3.39 -12.92 -10.90
C CYS A 234 3.68 -13.84 -12.10
N LEU A 235 2.66 -14.28 -12.83
CA LEU A 235 2.84 -15.19 -13.98
C LEU A 235 3.52 -14.51 -15.16
N ILE A 236 3.20 -13.24 -15.45
CA ILE A 236 3.89 -12.45 -16.46
C ILE A 236 5.38 -12.37 -16.13
N TRP A 237 5.68 -12.15 -14.85
CA TRP A 237 7.03 -12.01 -14.36
C TRP A 237 7.80 -13.34 -14.42
N LEU A 238 7.19 -14.45 -13.99
CA LEU A 238 7.76 -15.79 -14.14
C LEU A 238 8.02 -16.17 -15.61
N TYR A 239 7.11 -15.81 -16.51
CA TYR A 239 7.30 -16.01 -17.95
C TYR A 239 8.48 -15.19 -18.49
N PHE A 240 8.56 -13.91 -18.14
CA PHE A 240 9.68 -13.03 -18.50
C PHE A 240 11.03 -13.64 -18.07
N PHE A 241 11.12 -14.16 -16.85
CA PHE A 241 12.33 -14.83 -16.38
C PHE A 241 12.60 -16.18 -17.04
N SER A 242 11.56 -16.98 -17.32
CA SER A 242 11.71 -18.23 -18.05
C SER A 242 12.30 -18.00 -19.44
N VAL A 243 11.86 -16.95 -20.13
CA VAL A 243 12.37 -16.56 -21.45
C VAL A 243 13.83 -16.08 -21.35
N LEU A 244 14.15 -15.24 -20.38
CA LEU A 244 15.52 -14.75 -20.18
C LEU A 244 16.52 -15.87 -19.85
N ARG A 245 16.10 -16.86 -19.05
CA ARG A 245 16.98 -17.94 -18.58
C ARG A 245 17.16 -19.05 -19.62
N ALA A 246 16.07 -19.53 -20.22
CA ALA A 246 16.06 -20.75 -21.04
C ALA A 246 15.81 -20.49 -22.54
N GLY A 247 15.51 -19.25 -22.94
CA GLY A 247 15.13 -18.90 -24.31
C GLY A 247 13.68 -19.31 -24.65
N PHE A 248 13.13 -18.71 -25.70
CA PHE A 248 11.71 -18.89 -26.08
C PHE A 248 11.32 -20.33 -26.47
N LYS A 249 12.28 -21.15 -26.92
CA LYS A 249 12.01 -22.44 -27.58
C LYS A 249 12.09 -23.66 -26.65
N THR A 250 12.31 -23.44 -25.36
CA THR A 250 12.46 -24.52 -24.36
C THR A 250 11.08 -24.94 -23.82
N SER A 251 10.88 -26.24 -23.54
CA SER A 251 9.59 -26.77 -23.11
C SER A 251 9.03 -26.10 -21.84
N THR A 252 9.90 -25.61 -20.96
CA THR A 252 9.51 -24.89 -19.72
C THR A 252 8.93 -23.50 -19.98
N SER A 253 9.44 -22.75 -20.97
CA SER A 253 8.88 -21.44 -21.35
C SER A 253 7.55 -21.58 -22.08
N LEU A 254 7.37 -22.65 -22.86
CA LEU A 254 6.09 -22.97 -23.50
C LEU A 254 5.01 -23.34 -22.47
N PHE A 255 5.35 -24.14 -21.46
CA PHE A 255 4.43 -24.48 -20.38
C PHE A 255 4.00 -23.24 -19.60
N THR A 256 4.94 -22.39 -19.20
CA THR A 256 4.62 -21.13 -18.47
C THR A 256 3.81 -20.15 -19.33
N LEU A 257 4.05 -20.09 -20.64
CA LEU A 257 3.23 -19.31 -21.57
C LEU A 257 1.78 -19.80 -21.63
N VAL A 258 1.56 -21.11 -21.72
CA VAL A 258 0.21 -21.68 -21.76
C VAL A 258 -0.54 -21.38 -20.46
N VAL A 259 0.12 -21.56 -19.30
CA VAL A 259 -0.45 -21.23 -17.99
C VAL A 259 -0.78 -19.73 -17.89
N LEU A 260 0.09 -18.85 -18.40
CA LEU A 260 -0.16 -17.42 -18.47
C LEU A 260 -1.38 -17.09 -19.35
N CYS A 261 -1.48 -17.67 -20.55
CA CYS A 261 -2.62 -17.45 -21.44
C CYS A 261 -3.94 -17.93 -20.80
N VAL A 262 -3.96 -19.12 -20.19
CA VAL A 262 -5.15 -19.67 -19.52
C VAL A 262 -5.59 -18.77 -18.36
N THR A 263 -4.66 -18.30 -17.53
CA THR A 263 -4.99 -17.44 -16.39
C THR A 263 -5.46 -16.04 -16.81
N VAL A 264 -4.87 -15.46 -17.86
CA VAL A 264 -5.37 -14.20 -18.44
C VAL A 264 -6.78 -14.39 -18.99
N VAL A 265 -7.05 -15.46 -19.74
CA VAL A 265 -8.40 -15.75 -20.26
C VAL A 265 -9.41 -15.92 -19.12
N LEU A 266 -9.07 -16.69 -18.08
CA LEU A 266 -9.93 -16.83 -16.90
C LEU A 266 -10.21 -15.49 -16.21
N SER A 267 -9.20 -14.63 -16.07
CA SER A 267 -9.37 -13.30 -15.47
C SER A 267 -10.25 -12.38 -16.32
N LEU A 268 -10.13 -12.44 -17.65
CA LEU A 268 -10.99 -11.72 -18.58
C LEU A 268 -12.43 -12.26 -18.51
N CYS A 269 -12.61 -13.58 -18.40
CA CYS A 269 -13.93 -14.19 -18.21
C CYS A 269 -14.56 -13.74 -16.89
N ILE A 270 -13.82 -13.70 -15.78
CA ILE A 270 -14.31 -13.23 -14.48
C ILE A 270 -14.69 -11.75 -14.55
N THR A 271 -13.84 -10.92 -15.18
CA THR A 271 -14.09 -9.48 -15.34
C THR A 271 -15.31 -9.22 -16.24
N CYS A 272 -15.41 -9.96 -17.35
CA CYS A 272 -16.54 -9.89 -18.28
C CYS A 272 -17.84 -10.32 -17.60
N PHE A 273 -17.82 -11.42 -16.85
CA PHE A 273 -18.97 -11.90 -16.07
C PHE A 273 -19.36 -10.89 -14.98
N SER A 274 -18.38 -10.29 -14.31
CA SER A 274 -18.62 -9.24 -13.31
C SER A 274 -19.22 -7.98 -13.93
N HIS A 275 -18.77 -7.58 -15.12
CA HIS A 275 -19.33 -6.44 -15.86
C HIS A 275 -20.76 -6.75 -16.32
N PHE A 276 -21.02 -7.97 -16.79
CA PHE A 276 -22.37 -8.42 -17.17
C PHE A 276 -23.32 -8.47 -15.95
N LYS A 277 -22.80 -8.84 -14.78
CA LYS A 277 -23.55 -8.80 -13.51
C LYS A 277 -23.81 -7.37 -13.02
N HIS A 278 -22.87 -6.44 -13.25
CA HIS A 278 -23.05 -5.01 -12.98
C HIS A 278 -23.98 -4.32 -13.97
N LEU A 279 -24.21 -4.90 -15.15
CA LEU A 279 -25.20 -4.46 -16.13
C LEU A 279 -26.58 -5.09 -15.92
N SER A 280 -26.70 -6.10 -15.04
CA SER A 280 -27.97 -6.75 -14.75
C SER A 280 -28.88 -5.84 -13.91
N PRO A 281 -29.99 -5.33 -14.50
CA PRO A 281 -30.73 -4.20 -13.95
C PRO A 281 -31.50 -4.43 -12.64
N LEU A 282 -31.44 -5.65 -12.09
CA LEU A 282 -32.25 -6.06 -10.96
C LEU A 282 -31.64 -5.73 -9.58
N ASN A 283 -30.42 -5.20 -9.51
CA ASN A 283 -29.70 -4.98 -8.23
C ASN A 283 -29.53 -3.51 -7.82
N TYR A 284 -30.03 -2.55 -8.60
CA TYR A 284 -29.88 -1.12 -8.26
C TYR A 284 -31.14 -0.50 -7.66
N GLU A 285 -32.28 -1.20 -7.70
CA GLU A 285 -33.58 -0.62 -7.33
C GLU A 285 -34.00 -0.85 -5.87
N VAL A 286 -33.11 -1.36 -5.01
CA VAL A 286 -33.45 -1.70 -3.60
C VAL A 286 -32.66 -0.86 -2.59
N THR A 287 -31.95 0.19 -3.01
CA THR A 287 -31.32 1.14 -2.06
C THR A 287 -32.00 2.49 -2.18
N GLU A 288 -33.04 2.66 -1.36
CA GLU A 288 -33.55 3.95 -0.86
C GLU A 288 -34.39 4.80 -1.84
N GLN A 289 -35.57 4.28 -2.18
CA GLN A 289 -36.79 5.10 -2.26
C GLN A 289 -37.66 4.81 -1.04
N ASP A 290 -37.14 5.06 0.18
CA ASP A 290 -37.99 5.13 1.36
C ASP A 290 -38.01 6.58 1.85
N GLU A 291 -39.19 7.18 1.67
CA GLU A 291 -39.83 8.23 2.46
C GLU A 291 -38.96 9.36 3.05
N ASP A 292 -38.89 10.50 2.34
CA ASP A 292 -39.15 11.86 2.89
C ASP A 292 -38.67 12.97 1.93
N THR A 293 -39.43 13.21 0.86
CA THR A 293 -39.11 14.25 -0.14
C THR A 293 -39.52 15.67 0.28
N ALA A 294 -39.95 15.90 1.53
CA ALA A 294 -40.39 17.23 1.98
C ALA A 294 -39.54 17.87 3.10
N GLU A 295 -38.82 17.10 3.94
CA GLU A 295 -37.99 17.66 5.03
C GLU A 295 -36.49 17.78 4.69
N GLY A 296 -35.99 17.07 3.69
CA GLY A 296 -34.55 16.95 3.40
C GLY A 296 -33.85 18.15 2.75
N VAL A 297 -34.57 19.15 2.24
CA VAL A 297 -33.94 20.27 1.50
C VAL A 297 -33.14 21.19 2.43
N GLY A 298 -33.57 21.35 3.68
CA GLY A 298 -32.87 22.16 4.69
C GLY A 298 -31.65 21.47 5.31
N GLU A 299 -31.67 20.14 5.43
CA GLU A 299 -30.56 19.35 5.97
C GLU A 299 -29.43 19.16 4.95
N ASN A 300 -29.77 18.97 3.68
CA ASN A 300 -28.80 18.82 2.61
C ASN A 300 -27.92 20.07 2.41
N MET A 301 -28.47 21.27 2.64
CA MET A 301 -27.70 22.52 2.54
C MET A 301 -26.72 22.71 3.70
N LYS A 302 -27.05 22.23 4.92
CA LYS A 302 -26.13 22.24 6.07
C LYS A 302 -25.02 21.20 5.95
N ARG A 303 -25.27 20.10 5.24
CA ARG A 303 -24.35 18.95 5.11
C ARG A 303 -23.02 19.30 4.42
N TYR A 304 -23.00 20.36 3.60
CA TYR A 304 -21.82 20.84 2.89
C TYR A 304 -21.35 22.24 3.33
N LEU A 305 -21.99 22.83 4.34
CA LEU A 305 -21.60 24.14 4.85
C LEU A 305 -20.32 23.98 5.69
N PRO A 306 -19.25 24.75 5.41
CA PRO A 306 -18.05 24.71 6.22
C PRO A 306 -18.37 25.10 7.67
N ARG A 307 -17.76 24.41 8.65
CA ARG A 307 -17.95 24.68 10.08
C ARG A 307 -17.73 26.14 10.48
N VAL A 308 -16.90 26.88 9.72
CA VAL A 308 -16.60 28.30 9.95
C VAL A 308 -17.78 29.23 9.59
N LEU A 309 -18.69 28.77 8.72
CA LEU A 309 -19.88 29.50 8.26
C LEU A 309 -21.15 29.05 8.99
N ASP A 310 -21.07 28.05 9.86
CA ASP A 310 -22.20 27.60 10.65
C ASP A 310 -22.36 28.47 11.90
N ASN A 311 -23.31 29.40 11.83
CA ASN A 311 -23.66 30.30 12.93
C ASN A 311 -24.22 29.58 14.17
N LYS A 312 -24.41 28.25 14.13
CA LYS A 312 -24.91 27.42 15.24
C LYS A 312 -23.86 26.52 15.90
N SER A 313 -22.57 26.61 15.56
CA SER A 313 -21.52 25.87 16.28
C SER A 313 -21.48 26.31 17.75
N PRO A 314 -21.79 25.44 18.74
CA PRO A 314 -21.63 25.81 20.14
C PRO A 314 -20.12 25.86 20.42
N ALA A 315 -19.59 27.07 20.47
CA ALA A 315 -18.49 27.32 21.38
C ALA A 315 -19.03 27.02 22.79
N CYS A 316 -18.62 25.86 23.33
CA CYS A 316 -18.89 25.39 24.68
C CYS A 316 -20.26 24.68 24.92
N ALA A 317 -20.16 23.50 25.55
CA ALA A 317 -21.16 22.72 26.29
C ALA A 317 -21.92 21.57 25.57
N THR A 318 -21.62 20.36 26.09
CA THR A 318 -22.43 19.13 26.20
C THR A 318 -22.67 18.30 24.93
N GLU A 319 -21.84 17.27 24.76
CA GLU A 319 -22.07 16.16 23.83
C GLU A 319 -23.16 15.24 24.38
N GLU A 320 -24.32 15.18 23.71
CA GLU A 320 -25.16 13.98 23.70
C GLU A 320 -24.67 13.05 22.57
N PRO A 321 -24.55 11.74 22.81
CA PRO A 321 -24.01 10.84 21.80
C PRO A 321 -25.08 10.53 20.73
N GLN A 322 -24.99 11.17 19.56
CA GLN A 322 -25.69 10.69 18.36
C GLN A 322 -25.13 9.32 17.96
N GLN A 323 -26.01 8.32 17.91
CA GLN A 323 -25.72 6.93 17.54
C GLN A 323 -24.93 6.83 16.21
N ALA A 324 -23.76 6.20 16.28
CA ALA A 324 -22.94 5.88 15.13
C ALA A 324 -23.52 4.67 14.38
N MET A 325 -24.00 4.87 13.15
CA MET A 325 -24.22 3.77 12.20
C MET A 325 -22.88 3.15 11.84
N THR A 326 -22.60 2.00 12.44
CA THR A 326 -21.46 1.15 12.14
C THR A 326 -21.88 0.16 11.05
N TYR A 327 -21.37 0.31 9.84
CA TYR A 327 -21.49 -0.72 8.81
C TYR A 327 -20.44 -1.82 9.07
N GLY A 328 -20.76 -2.70 10.01
CA GLY A 328 -20.01 -3.93 10.28
C GLY A 328 -21.01 -5.08 10.34
N SER A 329 -20.95 -5.99 9.38
CA SER A 329 -21.87 -7.12 9.28
C SER A 329 -21.66 -8.14 10.40
N THR A 330 -22.68 -8.36 11.23
CA THR A 330 -23.17 -9.69 11.65
C THR A 330 -24.60 -9.51 12.17
N GLU A 331 -25.59 -10.04 11.46
CA GLU A 331 -26.99 -10.12 11.90
C GLU A 331 -27.18 -11.22 12.96
N GLY A 332 -28.07 -10.96 13.94
CA GLY A 332 -28.58 -11.96 14.88
C GLY A 332 -29.16 -11.41 16.20
N SER A 333 -30.43 -10.96 16.14
CA SER A 333 -31.49 -10.68 17.17
C SER A 333 -31.39 -11.22 18.63
N PRO A 334 -32.32 -10.86 19.56
CA PRO A 334 -33.04 -9.60 19.79
C PRO A 334 -33.01 -9.12 21.27
N VAL A 335 -33.55 -7.92 21.45
CA VAL A 335 -33.95 -7.17 22.66
C VAL A 335 -34.38 -8.01 23.88
N HIS A 336 -33.79 -7.72 25.05
CA HIS A 336 -34.51 -7.77 26.33
C HIS A 336 -34.09 -6.59 27.23
N SER A 337 -35.10 -5.80 27.58
CA SER A 337 -35.11 -4.67 28.50
C SER A 337 -34.90 -5.10 29.95
N PHE A 338 -34.06 -4.38 30.70
CA PHE A 338 -34.15 -4.28 32.15
C PHE A 338 -33.65 -2.91 32.60
N SER A 339 -34.56 -2.08 33.09
CA SER A 339 -34.29 -0.91 33.92
C SER A 339 -34.17 -1.32 35.38
N PRO A 340 -33.44 -0.55 36.19
CA PRO A 340 -33.90 -0.31 37.55
C PRO A 340 -34.04 1.19 37.80
N VAL A 341 -35.22 1.53 38.31
CA VAL A 341 -35.54 2.73 39.05
C VAL A 341 -34.77 2.69 40.38
N GLU A 342 -34.11 3.78 40.75
CA GLU A 342 -33.97 4.11 42.17
C GLU A 342 -33.90 5.63 42.38
N ASN A 343 -34.97 6.15 43.00
CA ASN A 343 -35.05 7.46 43.61
C ASN A 343 -34.27 7.42 44.93
N THR A 344 -33.42 8.41 45.19
CA THR A 344 -33.25 8.94 46.55
C THR A 344 -32.85 10.41 46.51
N SER A 345 -33.81 11.23 46.94
CA SER A 345 -33.63 12.54 47.55
C SER A 345 -32.84 12.45 48.87
N SER A 346 -31.92 13.37 49.12
CA SER A 346 -31.69 13.96 50.45
C SER A 346 -30.68 15.11 50.39
N ASP A 347 -31.20 16.30 50.68
CA ASP A 347 -30.61 17.44 51.39
C ASP A 347 -29.17 17.30 51.94
N CYS A 348 -28.25 18.14 51.44
CA CYS A 348 -27.55 19.21 52.18
C CYS A 348 -26.53 19.93 51.28
#